data_AF-A0A397FMQ0-F1
#
_entry.id   AF-A0A397FMQ0-F1
#
_cell.length_a   1.000
_cell.length_b   1.000
_cell.length_c   1.000
_cell.angle_alpha   90.00
_cell.angle_beta   90.00
_cell.angle_gamma   90.00
#
_symmetry.space_group_name_H-M   'P 1'
#
loop_
_entity.id
_entity.type
_entity.pdbx_description
1 polymer ?
#
loop_
_entity_poly.entity_id
_entity_poly.type
_entity_poly.pdbx_seq_one_letter_code
_entity_poly.pdbx_strand_id
1 'polypeptide(L)'
;NEYYGSDFASLPLHQFEEWMTAQPPPPTSDSPTQPYPYPLTNAFRCTLLHQSKADTFQPRSSSFSLDIQPKMLLSNSPLVDVLVHSGVGRYLDFMAMQGTFMYSAQPQNKNPPIWEVPCSKPDVFKSKLNMLEKRHLMKFLQFVADYGEADVTTLNERDLTASRALKRPQNKQHDDKLTTTFDQYASFTDVLSTHFKLSAALQQVVRYAVLLQPTSPHPSAELSTSDSLDAIFAFVTSIGKFAPSPYLTPMYGISEVAQSFCRLSAVYNGTYTPHTALLRGIFVVDTPIQVGVDRLVLVLPPGEVAHPNGALSGSWAVHVLQMDSTMGVCASGTFLVQYTR
;
A
#
# COMPACT_ATOMS: atom_id res chain seq x y z
N ASN A 1 11.55 15.74 -6.82
CA ASN A 1 12.34 14.49 -6.92
C ASN A 1 12.59 14.13 -8.37
N GLU A 2 13.69 13.43 -8.64
CA GLU A 2 14.09 12.98 -9.98
C GLU A 2 13.36 11.71 -10.45
N TYR A 3 12.67 11.05 -9.52
CA TYR A 3 12.06 9.72 -9.68
C TYR A 3 10.59 9.73 -9.23
N TYR A 4 9.85 8.70 -9.64
CA TYR A 4 8.45 8.48 -9.25
C TYR A 4 8.33 7.81 -7.88
N GLY A 5 7.17 7.96 -7.24
CA GLY A 5 6.84 7.25 -6.00
C GLY A 5 7.29 7.93 -4.70
N SER A 6 8.17 8.94 -4.77
CA SER A 6 8.68 9.67 -3.59
C SER A 6 9.20 8.71 -2.51
N ASP A 7 8.55 8.63 -1.35
CA ASP A 7 8.96 7.76 -0.23
C ASP A 7 8.73 6.27 -0.53
N PHE A 8 7.94 5.99 -1.57
CA PHE A 8 7.66 4.66 -2.11
C PHE A 8 8.39 4.42 -3.44
N ALA A 9 9.50 5.13 -3.69
CA ALA A 9 10.28 4.92 -4.89
C ALA A 9 10.94 3.53 -4.92
N SER A 10 11.13 3.01 -6.13
CA SER A 10 11.92 1.81 -6.41
C SER A 10 13.15 2.26 -7.18
N LEU A 11 14.33 2.03 -6.61
CA LEU A 11 15.58 2.61 -7.09
C LEU A 11 16.51 1.53 -7.69
N PRO A 12 17.25 1.85 -8.76
CA PRO A 12 18.40 1.03 -9.17
C PRO A 12 19.48 1.05 -8.07
N LEU A 13 20.37 0.06 -8.10
CA LEU A 13 21.33 -0.18 -7.00
C LEU A 13 22.14 1.08 -6.62
N HIS A 14 22.66 1.81 -7.61
CA HIS A 14 23.46 3.02 -7.37
C HIS A 14 22.68 4.13 -6.64
N GLN A 15 21.45 4.42 -7.08
CA GLN A 15 20.60 5.43 -6.44
C GLN A 15 20.18 4.99 -5.04
N PHE A 16 19.99 3.68 -4.83
CA PHE A 16 19.70 3.15 -3.50
C PHE A 16 20.90 3.29 -2.55
N GLU A 17 22.13 3.04 -3.04
CA GLU A 17 23.37 3.26 -2.27
C GLU A 17 23.58 4.74 -1.92
N GLU A 18 23.30 5.65 -2.87
CA GLU A 18 23.29 7.09 -2.62
C GLU A 18 22.21 7.49 -1.60
N TRP A 19 20.98 6.98 -1.73
CA TRP A 19 19.89 7.22 -0.77
C TRP A 19 20.23 6.74 0.64
N MET A 20 20.89 5.58 0.79
CA MET A 20 21.30 5.06 2.10
C MET A 20 22.35 5.93 2.80
N THR A 21 23.21 6.60 2.04
CA THR A 21 24.31 7.43 2.55
C THR A 21 23.97 8.92 2.61
N ALA A 22 22.86 9.34 1.99
CA ALA A 22 22.38 10.70 2.02
C ALA A 22 22.09 11.15 3.46
N GLN A 23 22.80 12.20 3.89
CA GLN A 23 22.52 12.84 5.17
C GLN A 23 21.43 13.90 4.98
N PRO A 24 20.53 14.07 5.97
CA PRO A 24 19.63 15.22 5.97
C PRO A 24 20.47 16.50 5.93
N PRO A 25 20.06 17.51 5.14
CA PRO A 25 20.81 18.75 5.06
C PRO A 25 20.92 19.38 6.46
N PRO A 26 22.08 19.97 6.82
CA PRO A 26 22.23 20.62 8.10
C PRO A 26 21.20 21.76 8.24
N PRO A 27 20.61 21.99 9.42
CA PRO A 27 19.77 23.14 9.66
C PRO A 27 20.67 24.39 9.71
N THR A 28 20.87 25.06 8.57
CA THR A 28 21.66 26.31 8.52
C THR A 28 20.88 27.47 7.93
N SER A 29 20.87 28.54 8.72
CA SER A 29 20.46 29.94 8.51
C SER A 29 20.15 30.44 7.10
N ASP A 30 18.92 30.95 6.92
CA ASP A 30 18.54 32.17 6.18
C ASP A 30 19.41 32.61 4.99
N SER A 31 19.57 31.77 3.95
CA SER A 31 20.09 32.23 2.66
C SER A 31 19.23 31.72 1.49
N PRO A 32 18.45 32.59 0.82
CA PRO A 32 17.33 32.18 -0.04
C PRO A 32 17.67 31.90 -1.51
N THR A 33 18.94 31.59 -1.85
CA THR A 33 19.44 31.70 -3.24
C THR A 33 19.90 30.41 -3.90
N GLN A 34 19.74 29.22 -3.30
CA GLN A 34 20.01 27.97 -4.00
C GLN A 34 18.73 27.11 -4.07
N PRO A 35 18.27 26.69 -5.26
CA PRO A 35 17.23 25.67 -5.35
C PRO A 35 17.81 24.40 -4.73
N TYR A 36 17.33 24.06 -3.53
CA TYR A 36 17.76 22.84 -2.85
C TYR A 36 17.48 21.67 -3.79
N PRO A 37 18.50 20.87 -4.19
CA PRO A 37 18.20 19.50 -4.58
C PRO A 37 17.59 18.91 -3.32
N TYR A 38 16.29 18.69 -3.27
CA TYR A 38 15.69 17.89 -2.21
C TYR A 38 16.44 16.57 -2.28
N PRO A 39 17.36 16.29 -1.33
CA PRO A 39 18.09 15.06 -1.41
C PRO A 39 17.05 13.94 -1.35
N LEU A 40 17.44 12.76 -1.81
CA LEU A 40 16.94 11.48 -1.34
C LEU A 40 17.02 11.45 0.21
N THR A 41 16.23 12.27 0.91
CA THR A 41 16.30 12.37 2.36
C THR A 41 15.63 11.13 2.86
N ASN A 42 16.42 10.32 3.55
CA ASN A 42 15.92 9.16 4.24
C ASN A 42 14.88 9.66 5.25
N ALA A 43 13.58 9.53 4.91
CA ALA A 43 12.49 9.80 5.84
C ALA A 43 12.53 8.83 7.04
N PHE A 44 13.38 7.80 6.95
CA PHE A 44 13.62 6.80 7.96
C PHE A 44 15.07 6.84 8.44
N ARG A 45 15.34 6.26 9.60
CA ARG A 45 16.72 6.05 10.07
C ARG A 45 17.17 4.66 9.62
N CYS A 46 17.76 4.55 8.42
CA CYS A 46 18.38 3.29 8.02
C CYS A 46 19.66 3.09 8.82
N THR A 47 19.72 2.02 9.61
CA THR A 47 20.95 1.61 10.31
C THR A 47 21.55 0.44 9.56
N LEU A 48 22.75 0.63 9.00
CA LEU A 48 23.49 -0.48 8.41
C LEU A 48 23.88 -1.45 9.52
N LEU A 49 23.27 -2.63 9.54
CA LEU A 49 23.57 -3.67 10.54
C LEU A 49 24.79 -4.50 10.13
N HIS A 50 24.90 -4.85 8.85
CA HIS A 50 25.97 -5.65 8.30
C HIS A 50 26.13 -5.37 6.81
N GLN A 51 27.37 -5.31 6.34
CA GLN A 51 27.70 -5.23 4.91
C GLN A 51 28.81 -6.22 4.60
N SER A 52 28.59 -7.02 3.57
CA SER A 52 29.59 -7.90 3.00
C SER A 52 29.35 -7.99 1.50
N LYS A 53 30.43 -8.01 0.73
CA LYS A 53 30.41 -8.06 -0.73
C LYS A 53 31.53 -8.99 -1.18
N ALA A 54 31.22 -9.93 -2.07
CA ALA A 54 32.26 -10.73 -2.71
C ALA A 54 33.06 -9.86 -3.67
N ASP A 55 34.38 -10.06 -3.74
CA ASP A 55 35.27 -9.30 -4.63
C ASP A 55 34.86 -9.38 -6.12
N THR A 56 34.22 -10.49 -6.50
CA THR A 56 33.70 -10.74 -7.85
C THR A 56 32.34 -10.09 -8.13
N PHE A 57 31.68 -9.50 -7.14
CA PHE A 57 30.35 -8.92 -7.31
C PHE A 57 30.42 -7.56 -8.03
N GLN A 58 30.21 -7.57 -9.34
CA GLN A 58 30.08 -6.36 -10.16
C GLN A 58 28.68 -6.29 -10.78
N PRO A 59 27.66 -5.93 -9.97
CA PRO A 59 26.29 -5.87 -10.45
C PRO A 59 26.09 -4.76 -11.48
N ARG A 60 25.27 -5.03 -12.50
CA ARG A 60 24.69 -3.96 -13.31
C ARG A 60 23.60 -3.27 -12.50
N SER A 61 23.77 -1.98 -12.22
CA SER A 61 22.86 -1.20 -11.38
C SER A 61 21.39 -1.27 -11.80
N SER A 62 21.14 -1.27 -13.12
CA SER A 62 19.79 -1.37 -13.71
C SER A 62 19.15 -2.76 -13.60
N SER A 63 19.85 -3.78 -13.11
CA SER A 63 19.28 -5.10 -12.83
C SER A 63 18.55 -5.16 -11.49
N PHE A 64 18.57 -4.07 -10.74
CA PHE A 64 17.94 -3.94 -9.43
C PHE A 64 16.79 -2.95 -9.50
N SER A 65 15.73 -3.25 -8.77
CA SER A 65 14.69 -2.30 -8.41
C SER A 65 14.40 -2.48 -6.93
N LEU A 66 14.93 -1.58 -6.12
CA LEU A 66 14.94 -1.67 -4.67
C LEU A 66 13.94 -0.66 -4.11
N ASP A 67 12.85 -1.16 -3.54
CA ASP A 67 11.85 -0.33 -2.88
C ASP A 67 12.45 0.30 -1.62
N ILE A 68 12.35 1.62 -1.50
CA ILE A 68 12.67 2.33 -0.26
C ILE A 68 11.78 1.85 0.88
N GLN A 69 10.48 1.69 0.58
CA GLN A 69 9.49 1.23 1.53
C GLN A 69 8.67 0.08 0.92
N PRO A 70 9.15 -1.18 0.97
CA PRO A 70 8.47 -2.30 0.34
C PRO A 70 7.06 -2.48 0.91
N LYS A 71 6.09 -2.66 0.01
CA LYS A 71 4.68 -2.91 0.33
C LYS A 71 4.15 -4.05 -0.52
N MET A 72 3.17 -4.75 0.03
CA MET A 72 2.42 -5.79 -0.69
C MET A 72 0.96 -5.38 -0.76
N LEU A 73 0.29 -5.81 -1.82
CA LEU A 73 -1.12 -5.61 -2.02
C LEU A 73 -1.88 -6.86 -1.60
N LEU A 74 -2.94 -6.69 -0.84
CA LEU A 74 -3.89 -7.76 -0.64
C LEU A 74 -4.70 -7.94 -1.95
N SER A 75 -4.83 -9.18 -2.44
CA SER A 75 -5.44 -9.48 -3.75
C SER A 75 -6.89 -8.99 -3.87
N ASN A 76 -7.62 -8.99 -2.75
CA ASN A 76 -8.97 -8.45 -2.65
C ASN A 76 -9.00 -7.08 -1.96
N SER A 77 -8.02 -6.23 -2.21
CA SER A 77 -8.01 -4.84 -1.69
C SER A 77 -8.70 -3.86 -2.64
N PRO A 78 -9.26 -2.76 -2.11
CA PRO A 78 -9.81 -1.68 -2.93
C PRO A 78 -8.81 -1.11 -3.94
N LEU A 79 -7.52 -1.10 -3.62
CA LEU A 79 -6.48 -0.63 -4.54
C LEU A 79 -6.36 -1.54 -5.78
N VAL A 80 -6.47 -2.86 -5.61
CA VAL A 80 -6.49 -3.79 -6.75
C VAL A 80 -7.73 -3.53 -7.62
N ASP A 81 -8.88 -3.25 -7.00
CA ASP A 81 -10.08 -2.90 -7.76
C ASP A 81 -9.89 -1.59 -8.54
N VAL A 82 -9.29 -0.56 -7.95
CA VAL A 82 -8.95 0.69 -8.65
C VAL A 82 -8.01 0.43 -9.83
N LEU A 83 -6.99 -0.41 -9.66
CA LEU A 83 -6.05 -0.78 -10.75
C LEU A 83 -6.77 -1.47 -11.92
N VAL A 84 -7.73 -2.34 -11.63
CA VAL A 84 -8.54 -3.03 -12.64
C VAL A 84 -9.49 -2.04 -13.35
N HIS A 85 -10.29 -1.29 -12.59
CA HIS A 85 -11.32 -0.40 -13.15
C HIS A 85 -10.73 0.79 -13.93
N SER A 86 -9.59 1.33 -13.49
CA SER A 86 -8.88 2.40 -14.20
C SER A 86 -8.17 1.94 -15.47
N GLY A 87 -8.02 0.62 -15.67
CA GLY A 87 -7.24 0.03 -16.76
C GLY A 87 -5.73 0.12 -16.56
N VAL A 88 -5.24 0.68 -15.44
CA VAL A 88 -3.82 0.82 -15.11
C VAL A 88 -3.15 -0.54 -14.93
N GLY A 89 -3.89 -1.55 -14.45
CA GLY A 89 -3.39 -2.92 -14.33
C GLY A 89 -2.86 -3.52 -15.64
N ARG A 90 -3.18 -2.94 -16.81
CA ARG A 90 -2.62 -3.38 -18.11
C ARG A 90 -1.15 -2.97 -18.31
N TYR A 91 -0.64 -2.04 -17.52
CA TYR A 91 0.75 -1.58 -17.56
C TYR A 91 1.63 -2.25 -16.51
N LEU A 92 1.04 -3.09 -15.66
CA LEU A 92 1.68 -3.66 -14.49
C LEU A 92 1.61 -5.18 -14.57
N ASP A 93 2.74 -5.81 -14.30
CA ASP A 93 2.77 -7.24 -13.99
C ASP A 93 2.84 -7.43 -12.48
N PHE A 94 2.15 -8.44 -11.97
CA PHE A 94 2.12 -8.78 -10.55
C PHE A 94 2.66 -10.19 -10.31
N MET A 95 3.39 -10.35 -9.22
CA MET A 95 3.78 -11.65 -8.68
C MET A 95 3.08 -11.91 -7.35
N ALA A 96 2.70 -13.16 -7.14
CA ALA A 96 2.20 -13.60 -5.85
C ALA A 96 3.35 -13.89 -4.88
N MET A 97 3.17 -13.52 -3.63
CA MET A 97 4.10 -13.92 -2.56
C MET A 97 4.03 -15.44 -2.37
N GLN A 98 5.16 -16.10 -2.12
CA GLN A 98 5.17 -17.58 -2.04
C GLN A 98 4.64 -18.13 -0.71
N GLY A 99 4.77 -17.38 0.37
CA GLY A 99 4.33 -17.81 1.69
C GLY A 99 4.39 -16.71 2.73
N THR A 100 3.73 -16.95 3.86
CA THR A 100 3.74 -16.08 5.03
C THR A 100 4.41 -16.83 6.17
N PHE A 101 5.41 -16.22 6.79
CA PHE A 101 6.17 -16.84 7.88
C PHE A 101 6.08 -15.97 9.13
N MET A 102 6.02 -16.61 10.29
CA MET A 102 5.99 -15.94 11.58
C MET A 102 7.22 -16.31 12.40
N TYR A 103 7.85 -15.32 13.01
CA TYR A 103 8.91 -15.52 14.00
C TYR A 103 8.32 -15.55 15.42
N SER A 104 8.79 -16.48 16.24
CA SER A 104 8.48 -16.59 17.66
C SER A 104 9.75 -16.78 18.47
N ALA A 105 10.10 -15.79 19.30
CA ALA A 105 11.31 -15.82 20.13
C ALA A 105 11.29 -16.95 21.17
N GLN A 106 10.11 -17.30 21.69
CA GLN A 106 9.89 -18.43 22.59
C GLN A 106 8.89 -19.40 21.97
N PRO A 107 9.33 -20.42 21.24
CA PRO A 107 8.42 -21.39 20.63
C PRO A 107 7.70 -22.20 21.72
N GLN A 108 6.44 -21.85 22.00
CA GLN A 108 5.61 -22.62 22.94
C GLN A 108 5.13 -23.95 22.35
N ASN A 109 5.07 -24.03 21.02
CA ASN A 109 4.79 -25.24 20.26
C ASN A 109 6.11 -25.82 19.74
N LYS A 110 6.15 -27.11 19.36
CA LYS A 110 7.28 -27.80 18.71
C LYS A 110 7.72 -27.18 17.36
N ASN A 111 7.31 -25.95 17.06
CA ASN A 111 7.66 -25.21 15.88
C ASN A 111 9.07 -24.62 16.02
N PRO A 112 9.82 -24.56 14.92
CA PRO A 112 11.05 -23.78 14.88
C PRO A 112 10.78 -22.29 15.13
N PRO A 113 11.81 -21.49 15.48
CA PRO A 113 11.67 -20.06 15.72
C PRO A 113 11.02 -19.29 14.57
N ILE A 114 11.22 -19.71 13.31
CA ILE A 114 10.52 -19.21 12.13
C ILE A 114 9.71 -20.36 11.55
N TRP A 115 8.42 -20.15 11.33
CA TRP A 115 7.54 -21.20 10.80
C TRP A 115 6.50 -20.62 9.83
N GLU A 116 6.06 -21.46 8.89
CA GLU A 116 5.09 -21.10 7.86
C GLU A 116 3.66 -21.05 8.42
N VAL A 117 2.99 -19.92 8.20
CA VAL A 117 1.62 -19.69 8.65
C VAL A 117 0.64 -20.39 7.72
N PRO A 118 -0.20 -21.31 8.21
CA PRO A 118 -1.19 -21.98 7.38
C PRO A 118 -2.34 -21.02 7.05
N CYS A 119 -2.35 -20.53 5.81
CA CYS A 119 -3.36 -19.58 5.34
C CYS A 119 -4.51 -20.27 4.60
N SER A 120 -4.29 -21.42 3.97
CA SER A 120 -5.33 -22.17 3.24
C SER A 120 -5.71 -23.49 3.91
N LYS A 121 -6.85 -24.06 3.51
CA LYS A 121 -7.28 -25.39 3.96
C LYS A 121 -6.21 -26.47 3.72
N PRO A 122 -5.60 -26.61 2.52
CA PRO A 122 -4.45 -27.49 2.31
C PRO A 122 -3.30 -27.26 3.30
N ASP A 123 -2.97 -26.01 3.62
CA ASP A 123 -1.86 -25.69 4.53
C ASP A 123 -2.20 -26.08 5.97
N VAL A 124 -3.44 -25.83 6.40
CA VAL A 124 -3.93 -26.29 7.71
C VAL A 124 -3.80 -27.80 7.83
N PHE A 125 -4.14 -28.56 6.78
CA PHE A 125 -3.97 -30.02 6.79
C PHE A 125 -2.49 -30.45 6.85
N LYS A 126 -1.60 -29.80 6.09
CA LYS A 126 -0.16 -30.09 6.08
C LYS A 126 0.59 -29.61 7.33
N SER A 127 0.03 -28.66 8.06
CA SER A 127 0.66 -28.05 9.23
C SER A 127 0.93 -29.05 10.36
N LYS A 128 1.88 -28.71 11.24
CA LYS A 128 2.23 -29.47 12.45
C LYS A 128 1.27 -29.23 13.64
N LEU A 129 0.18 -28.50 13.42
CA LEU A 129 -0.86 -28.27 14.43
C LEU A 129 -1.49 -29.61 14.87
N ASN A 130 -1.93 -29.69 16.13
CA ASN A 130 -2.62 -30.89 16.58
C ASN A 130 -4.05 -30.97 15.99
N MET A 131 -4.69 -32.14 16.10
CA MET A 131 -6.00 -32.36 15.45
C MET A 131 -7.10 -31.42 15.96
N LEU A 132 -7.05 -31.06 17.24
CA LEU A 132 -8.02 -30.19 17.89
C LEU A 132 -7.82 -28.73 17.45
N GLU A 133 -6.58 -28.26 17.37
CA GLU A 133 -6.21 -26.94 16.83
C GLU A 133 -6.66 -26.79 15.38
N LYS A 134 -6.38 -27.79 14.52
CA LYS A 134 -6.84 -27.81 13.12
C LYS A 134 -8.37 -27.69 13.05
N ARG A 135 -9.10 -28.40 13.90
CA ARG A 135 -10.57 -28.35 13.95
C ARG A 135 -11.09 -26.97 14.36
N HIS A 136 -10.48 -26.34 15.37
CA HIS A 136 -10.88 -24.99 15.81
C HIS A 136 -10.55 -23.92 14.76
N LEU A 137 -9.36 -23.98 14.16
CA LEU A 137 -8.96 -23.07 13.08
C LEU A 137 -9.88 -23.19 11.86
N MET A 138 -10.18 -24.41 11.42
CA MET A 138 -11.09 -24.62 10.28
C MET A 138 -12.50 -24.10 10.56
N LYS A 139 -13.00 -24.24 11.80
CA LYS A 139 -14.30 -23.68 12.20
C LYS A 139 -14.29 -22.15 12.14
N PHE A 140 -13.21 -21.53 12.60
CA PHE A 140 -13.05 -20.08 12.57
C PHE A 140 -12.99 -19.56 11.12
N LEU A 141 -12.14 -20.15 10.27
CA LEU A 141 -12.02 -19.75 8.86
C LEU A 141 -13.34 -19.91 8.10
N GLN A 142 -14.08 -20.99 8.36
CA GLN A 142 -15.40 -21.21 7.78
C GLN A 142 -16.40 -20.13 8.24
N PHE A 143 -16.38 -19.77 9.52
CA PHE A 143 -17.24 -18.71 10.05
C PHE A 143 -16.95 -17.37 9.37
N VAL A 144 -15.69 -16.97 9.24
CA VAL A 144 -15.33 -15.70 8.61
C VAL A 144 -15.74 -15.67 7.14
N ALA A 145 -15.55 -16.78 6.41
CA ALA A 145 -16.01 -16.89 5.03
C ALA A 145 -17.54 -16.75 4.90
N ASP A 146 -18.30 -17.29 5.87
CA ASP A 146 -19.76 -17.16 5.91
C ASP A 146 -20.20 -15.73 6.34
N TYR A 147 -19.44 -15.07 7.22
CA TYR A 147 -19.74 -13.75 7.78
C TYR A 147 -19.84 -12.65 6.70
N GLY A 148 -18.90 -12.62 5.76
CA GLY A 148 -18.86 -11.58 4.72
C GLY A 148 -19.80 -11.81 3.53
N GLU A 149 -20.54 -12.92 3.44
CA GLU A 149 -21.50 -13.17 2.34
C GLU A 149 -22.94 -12.74 2.64
N ALA A 150 -23.22 -12.21 3.84
CA ALA A 150 -24.57 -11.78 4.25
C ALA A 150 -25.21 -10.73 3.30
N ASP A 151 -24.40 -10.03 2.50
CA ASP A 151 -24.85 -8.92 1.64
C ASP A 151 -24.79 -9.21 0.13
N VAL A 152 -24.45 -10.44 -0.30
CA VAL A 152 -24.18 -10.71 -1.72
C VAL A 152 -25.17 -11.71 -2.33
N THR A 153 -26.38 -11.24 -2.62
CA THR A 153 -27.38 -11.97 -3.41
C THR A 153 -27.09 -11.98 -4.93
N THR A 154 -25.95 -11.45 -5.39
CA THR A 154 -25.72 -11.21 -6.83
C THR A 154 -24.27 -11.43 -7.32
N LEU A 155 -23.62 -12.54 -6.97
CA LEU A 155 -22.37 -12.93 -7.67
C LEU A 155 -22.59 -14.15 -8.58
N ASN A 156 -22.49 -13.87 -9.88
CA ASN A 156 -22.47 -14.87 -10.95
C ASN A 156 -21.35 -15.88 -10.71
N GLU A 157 -21.65 -17.15 -11.01
CA GLU A 157 -20.82 -18.34 -10.77
C GLU A 157 -19.49 -18.41 -11.55
N ARG A 158 -19.02 -17.31 -12.16
CA ARG A 158 -17.87 -17.31 -13.08
C ARG A 158 -16.50 -16.99 -12.46
N ASP A 159 -16.44 -16.40 -11.26
CA ASP A 159 -15.17 -16.14 -10.55
C ASP A 159 -14.83 -17.26 -9.57
N LEU A 160 -14.56 -18.44 -10.13
CA LEU A 160 -14.34 -19.68 -9.38
C LEU A 160 -12.86 -19.82 -8.98
N THR A 161 -12.50 -19.30 -7.81
CA THR A 161 -11.18 -19.52 -7.21
C THR A 161 -11.26 -20.14 -5.79
N ALA A 162 -10.09 -20.45 -5.19
CA ALA A 162 -9.91 -21.34 -4.03
C ALA A 162 -10.77 -21.05 -2.78
N SER A 163 -11.48 -19.92 -2.75
CA SER A 163 -12.51 -19.57 -1.78
C SER A 163 -13.61 -20.65 -1.61
N ARG A 164 -13.87 -21.51 -2.61
CA ARG A 164 -14.77 -22.69 -2.43
C ARG A 164 -14.28 -23.69 -1.38
N ALA A 165 -12.97 -23.80 -1.11
CA ALA A 165 -12.45 -24.81 -0.18
C ALA A 165 -12.94 -24.59 1.26
N LEU A 166 -13.18 -23.32 1.60
CA LEU A 166 -13.75 -22.82 2.85
C LEU A 166 -15.22 -22.44 2.69
N LYS A 167 -15.91 -22.75 1.58
CA LYS A 167 -17.37 -22.58 1.49
C LYS A 167 -18.06 -23.86 1.98
N ARG A 168 -19.13 -23.71 2.76
CA ARG A 168 -19.97 -24.85 3.13
C ARG A 168 -20.59 -25.48 1.88
N PRO A 169 -20.79 -26.81 1.87
CA PRO A 169 -21.63 -27.45 0.86
C PRO A 169 -23.04 -26.83 0.90
N GLN A 170 -23.58 -26.45 -0.26
CA GLN A 170 -24.93 -25.86 -0.40
C GLN A 170 -26.06 -26.67 0.26
N ASN A 171 -25.86 -27.98 0.47
CA ASN A 171 -26.86 -28.87 1.07
C ASN A 171 -26.95 -28.79 2.60
N LYS A 172 -26.10 -28.01 3.27
CA LYS A 172 -26.19 -27.82 4.72
C LYS A 172 -26.99 -26.54 4.97
N GLN A 173 -28.23 -26.70 5.42
CA GLN A 173 -29.15 -25.59 5.69
C GLN A 173 -28.45 -24.46 6.46
N HIS A 174 -28.77 -23.23 6.05
CA HIS A 174 -28.43 -22.00 6.74
C HIS A 174 -29.11 -22.03 8.11
N ASP A 175 -28.40 -22.50 9.15
CA ASP A 175 -28.78 -22.19 10.53
C ASP A 175 -28.87 -20.66 10.59
N ASP A 176 -30.00 -20.09 11.02
CA ASP A 176 -30.28 -18.65 11.21
C ASP A 176 -29.29 -17.90 12.16
N LYS A 177 -28.12 -18.47 12.42
CA LYS A 177 -27.06 -17.98 13.32
C LYS A 177 -26.17 -16.89 12.72
N LEU A 178 -26.48 -16.34 11.55
CA LEU A 178 -25.74 -15.18 11.02
C LEU A 178 -26.03 -13.88 11.80
N THR A 179 -26.94 -13.91 12.77
CA THR A 179 -27.15 -12.90 13.83
C THR A 179 -26.30 -13.16 15.09
N THR A 180 -25.18 -13.88 14.99
CA THR A 180 -24.27 -14.04 16.15
C THR A 180 -23.57 -12.71 16.41
N THR A 181 -24.10 -11.92 17.36
CA THR A 181 -23.41 -10.74 17.88
C THR A 181 -22.35 -11.15 18.88
N PHE A 182 -21.23 -10.43 18.88
CA PHE A 182 -20.10 -10.68 19.78
C PHE A 182 -20.07 -9.72 20.97
N ASP A 183 -21.19 -9.02 21.23
CA ASP A 183 -21.31 -7.98 22.26
C ASP A 183 -21.05 -8.51 23.68
N GLN A 184 -21.24 -9.82 23.88
CA GLN A 184 -20.96 -10.51 25.15
C GLN A 184 -19.47 -10.72 25.45
N TYR A 185 -18.58 -10.51 24.47
CA TYR A 185 -17.14 -10.65 24.62
C TYR A 185 -16.50 -9.28 24.86
N ALA A 186 -15.58 -9.20 25.83
CA ALA A 186 -14.94 -7.94 26.17
C ALA A 186 -13.94 -7.46 25.10
N SER A 187 -13.32 -8.39 24.36
CA SER A 187 -12.37 -8.09 23.29
C SER A 187 -12.44 -9.09 22.15
N PHE A 188 -11.88 -8.72 20.98
CA PHE A 188 -11.71 -9.67 19.88
C PHE A 188 -10.83 -10.87 20.27
N THR A 189 -9.84 -10.66 21.14
CA THR A 189 -9.01 -11.75 21.69
C THR A 189 -9.86 -12.75 22.49
N ASP A 190 -10.87 -12.28 23.22
CA ASP A 190 -11.82 -13.14 23.94
C ASP A 190 -12.73 -13.93 23.00
N VAL A 191 -13.10 -13.35 21.86
CA VAL A 191 -13.82 -14.07 20.79
C VAL A 191 -12.95 -15.23 20.27
N LEU A 192 -11.68 -14.96 19.94
CA LEU A 192 -10.78 -15.99 19.42
C LEU A 192 -10.53 -17.11 20.46
N SER A 193 -10.34 -16.75 21.72
CA SER A 193 -9.99 -17.70 22.79
C SER A 193 -11.21 -18.46 23.34
N THR A 194 -12.34 -17.79 23.58
CA THR A 194 -13.49 -18.37 24.29
C THR A 194 -14.53 -18.93 23.32
N HIS A 195 -14.88 -18.18 22.27
CA HIS A 195 -15.86 -18.64 21.28
C HIS A 195 -15.25 -19.68 20.34
N PHE A 196 -14.12 -19.34 19.71
CA PHE A 196 -13.47 -20.20 18.72
C PHE A 196 -12.46 -21.18 19.30
N LYS A 197 -12.08 -21.03 20.57
CA LYS A 197 -11.16 -21.94 21.28
C LYS A 197 -9.81 -22.08 20.59
N LEU A 198 -9.32 -20.99 19.97
CA LEU A 198 -8.00 -20.96 19.35
C LEU A 198 -6.92 -20.97 20.43
N SER A 199 -5.85 -21.74 20.22
CA SER A 199 -4.69 -21.73 21.11
C SER A 199 -4.00 -20.37 21.07
N ALA A 200 -3.22 -20.03 22.11
CA ALA A 200 -2.50 -18.75 22.18
C ALA A 200 -1.62 -18.51 20.94
N ALA A 201 -0.97 -19.54 20.42
CA ALA A 201 -0.19 -19.47 19.19
C ALA A 201 -1.05 -19.10 17.97
N LEU A 202 -2.24 -19.67 17.82
CA LEU A 202 -3.16 -19.35 16.72
C LEU A 202 -3.79 -17.96 16.87
N GLN A 203 -4.02 -17.49 18.10
CA GLN A 203 -4.44 -16.11 18.33
C GLN A 203 -3.38 -15.12 17.87
N GLN A 204 -2.10 -15.39 18.16
CA GLN A 204 -0.98 -14.57 17.67
C GLN A 204 -0.87 -14.60 16.14
N VAL A 205 -1.12 -15.75 15.51
CA VAL A 205 -1.17 -15.84 14.04
C VAL A 205 -2.24 -14.92 13.46
N VAL A 206 -3.47 -15.00 13.99
CA VAL A 206 -4.57 -14.15 13.53
C VAL A 206 -4.22 -12.67 13.75
N ARG A 207 -3.65 -12.33 14.92
CA ARG A 207 -3.30 -10.95 15.28
C ARG A 207 -2.19 -10.35 14.42
N TYR A 208 -1.10 -11.10 14.22
CA TYR A 208 0.13 -10.55 13.65
C TYR A 208 0.36 -10.93 12.19
N ALA A 209 -0.08 -12.11 11.75
CA ALA A 209 0.13 -12.56 10.37
C ALA A 209 -1.06 -12.26 9.45
N VAL A 210 -2.27 -12.22 10.02
CA VAL A 210 -3.51 -11.94 9.25
C VAL A 210 -3.92 -10.48 9.39
N LEU A 211 -4.14 -10.00 10.62
CA LEU A 211 -4.52 -8.61 10.89
C LEU A 211 -3.36 -7.61 10.79
N LEU A 212 -2.12 -8.10 10.70
CA LEU A 212 -0.89 -7.29 10.61
C LEU A 212 -0.79 -6.21 11.70
N GLN A 213 -1.29 -6.50 12.91
CA GLN A 213 -1.26 -5.53 13.99
C GLN A 213 0.19 -5.28 14.44
N PRO A 214 0.59 -4.01 14.63
CA PRO A 214 1.93 -3.71 15.11
C PRO A 214 2.09 -4.16 16.58
N THR A 215 3.28 -4.66 16.91
CA THR A 215 3.66 -4.94 18.31
C THR A 215 3.98 -3.61 18.99
N SER A 216 2.96 -2.92 19.50
CA SER A 216 3.13 -1.69 20.27
C SER A 216 3.21 -2.00 21.77
N PRO A 217 4.15 -1.39 22.52
CA PRO A 217 4.15 -1.46 23.99
C PRO A 217 2.97 -0.71 24.61
N HIS A 218 2.30 0.16 23.83
CA HIS A 218 1.05 0.78 24.22
C HIS A 218 -0.13 -0.03 23.66
N PRO A 219 -1.21 -0.25 24.45
CA PRO A 219 -2.46 -0.82 23.97
C PRO A 219 -3.19 0.21 23.09
N SER A 220 -2.57 0.59 21.98
CA SER A 220 -3.14 1.49 20.99
C SER A 220 -4.21 0.72 20.21
N ALA A 221 -5.47 1.11 20.47
CA ALA A 221 -6.70 0.78 19.77
C ALA A 221 -6.75 -0.65 19.22
N GLU A 222 -7.11 -1.63 20.06
CA GLU A 222 -7.57 -2.91 19.53
C GLU A 222 -8.71 -2.64 18.53
N LEU A 223 -8.56 -3.16 17.31
CA LEU A 223 -9.60 -3.09 16.30
C LEU A 223 -10.91 -3.59 16.89
N SER A 224 -12.02 -2.97 16.51
CA SER A 224 -13.32 -3.51 16.91
C SER A 224 -13.47 -4.94 16.38
N THR A 225 -14.34 -5.72 17.02
CA THR A 225 -14.62 -7.09 16.54
C THR A 225 -15.10 -7.09 15.10
N SER A 226 -15.91 -6.10 14.69
CA SER A 226 -16.38 -5.96 13.31
C SER A 226 -15.21 -5.70 12.35
N ASP A 227 -14.40 -4.68 12.62
CA ASP A 227 -13.25 -4.32 11.76
C ASP A 227 -12.25 -5.48 11.64
N SER A 228 -12.07 -6.23 12.73
CA SER A 228 -11.23 -7.43 12.74
C SER A 228 -11.79 -8.53 11.85
N LEU A 229 -13.10 -8.76 11.89
CA LEU A 229 -13.75 -9.76 11.04
C LEU A 229 -13.72 -9.33 9.57
N ASP A 230 -13.95 -8.06 9.26
CA ASP A 230 -13.89 -7.52 7.90
C ASP A 230 -12.47 -7.63 7.31
N ALA A 231 -11.44 -7.31 8.10
CA ALA A 231 -10.05 -7.45 7.68
C ALA A 231 -9.66 -8.92 7.45
N ILE A 232 -10.09 -9.84 8.33
CA ILE A 232 -9.83 -11.28 8.15
C ILE A 232 -10.62 -11.82 6.95
N PHE A 233 -11.84 -11.34 6.71
CA PHE A 233 -12.62 -11.69 5.53
C PHE A 233 -11.92 -11.24 4.25
N ALA A 234 -11.45 -10.00 4.19
CA ALA A 234 -10.64 -9.50 3.07
C ALA A 234 -9.40 -10.37 2.85
N PHE A 235 -8.72 -10.78 3.93
CA PHE A 235 -7.56 -11.68 3.85
C PHE A 235 -7.94 -13.06 3.28
N VAL A 236 -8.97 -13.70 3.84
CA VAL A 236 -9.41 -15.05 3.43
C VAL A 236 -9.92 -15.06 1.99
N THR A 237 -10.67 -14.03 1.57
CA THR A 237 -11.17 -13.90 0.19
C THR A 237 -10.08 -13.56 -0.82
N SER A 238 -8.93 -13.04 -0.36
CA SER A 238 -7.77 -12.83 -1.21
C SER A 238 -7.04 -14.12 -1.57
N ILE A 239 -7.13 -15.13 -0.70
CA ILE A 239 -6.50 -16.44 -0.93
C ILE A 239 -7.19 -17.12 -2.10
N GLY A 240 -6.42 -17.39 -3.15
CA GLY A 240 -6.90 -18.03 -4.36
C GLY A 240 -7.40 -17.07 -5.43
N LYS A 241 -7.73 -15.80 -5.12
CA LYS A 241 -8.34 -14.86 -6.09
C LYS A 241 -7.52 -14.76 -7.37
N PHE A 242 -6.21 -14.58 -7.24
CA PHE A 242 -5.26 -14.59 -8.36
C PHE A 242 -4.15 -15.63 -8.20
N ALA A 243 -3.84 -16.01 -6.95
CA ALA A 243 -2.80 -16.97 -6.63
C ALA A 243 -3.08 -17.67 -5.29
N PRO A 244 -2.37 -18.75 -4.95
CA PRO A 244 -2.53 -19.42 -3.66
C PRO A 244 -2.28 -18.52 -2.44
N SER A 245 -1.49 -17.46 -2.61
CA SER A 245 -1.19 -16.48 -1.57
C SER A 245 -2.17 -15.30 -1.60
N PRO A 246 -2.50 -14.72 -0.44
CA PRO A 246 -3.37 -13.54 -0.37
C PRO A 246 -2.70 -12.28 -0.92
N TYR A 247 -1.37 -12.24 -1.02
CA TYR A 247 -0.61 -11.04 -1.35
C TYR A 247 -0.02 -11.05 -2.76
N LEU A 248 -0.09 -9.89 -3.41
CA LEU A 248 0.55 -9.56 -4.66
C LEU A 248 1.61 -8.47 -4.46
N THR A 249 2.63 -8.48 -5.30
CA THR A 249 3.60 -7.39 -5.43
C THR A 249 3.77 -7.04 -6.91
N PRO A 250 3.87 -5.75 -7.28
CA PRO A 250 4.26 -5.38 -8.64
C PRO A 250 5.64 -5.96 -8.96
N MET A 251 5.79 -6.48 -10.18
CA MET A 251 7.11 -6.75 -10.73
C MET A 251 7.84 -5.43 -10.91
N TYR A 252 9.15 -5.43 -10.65
CA TYR A 252 10.01 -4.24 -10.77
C TYR A 252 9.77 -3.14 -9.74
N GLY A 253 9.08 -3.44 -8.64
CA GLY A 253 8.97 -2.55 -7.47
C GLY A 253 7.69 -1.74 -7.43
N ILE A 254 7.36 -1.22 -6.24
CA ILE A 254 6.05 -0.60 -5.99
C ILE A 254 5.85 0.74 -6.70
N SER A 255 6.93 1.43 -7.08
CA SER A 255 6.83 2.73 -7.77
C SER A 255 6.28 2.62 -9.18
N GLU A 256 6.26 1.43 -9.77
CA GLU A 256 5.61 1.15 -11.06
C GLU A 256 4.11 1.52 -11.02
N VAL A 257 3.46 1.39 -9.86
CA VAL A 257 2.08 1.82 -9.67
C VAL A 257 1.96 3.33 -9.91
N ALA A 258 2.82 4.14 -9.29
CA ALA A 258 2.83 5.59 -9.46
C ALA A 258 3.16 5.98 -10.91
N GLN A 259 4.14 5.32 -11.53
CA GLN A 259 4.48 5.53 -12.94
C GLN A 259 3.30 5.22 -13.87
N SER A 260 2.57 4.14 -13.61
CA SER A 260 1.44 3.71 -14.44
C SER A 260 0.25 4.65 -14.31
N PHE A 261 -0.02 5.19 -13.12
CA PHE A 261 -1.00 6.26 -12.94
C PHE A 261 -0.56 7.58 -13.57
N CYS A 262 0.73 7.93 -13.54
CA CYS A 262 1.25 9.07 -14.27
C CYS A 262 1.02 8.92 -15.78
N ARG A 263 1.28 7.72 -16.32
CA ARG A 263 0.99 7.40 -17.73
C ARG A 263 -0.50 7.54 -18.02
N LEU A 264 -1.38 7.02 -17.16
CA LEU A 264 -2.82 7.17 -17.32
C LEU A 264 -3.21 8.65 -17.36
N SER A 265 -2.70 9.45 -16.42
CA SER A 265 -2.93 10.90 -16.39
C SER A 265 -2.52 11.57 -17.71
N ALA A 266 -1.36 11.22 -18.26
CA ALA A 266 -0.88 11.75 -19.54
C ALA A 266 -1.78 11.39 -20.73
N VAL A 267 -2.40 10.21 -20.74
CA VAL A 267 -3.41 9.85 -21.76
C VAL A 267 -4.62 10.79 -21.70
N TYR A 268 -4.94 11.32 -20.52
CA TYR A 268 -6.01 12.30 -20.30
C TYR A 268 -5.47 13.75 -20.19
N ASN A 269 -4.37 14.06 -20.89
CA ASN A 269 -3.76 15.40 -20.99
C ASN A 269 -3.12 15.95 -19.70
N GLY A 270 -2.90 15.11 -18.69
CA GLY A 270 -2.10 15.48 -17.53
C GLY A 270 -0.61 15.59 -17.86
N THR A 271 0.07 16.60 -17.32
CA THR A 271 1.53 16.75 -17.47
C THR A 271 2.20 16.52 -16.12
N TYR A 272 3.19 15.61 -16.09
CA TYR A 272 4.01 15.35 -14.91
C TYR A 272 5.43 15.87 -15.14
N THR A 273 5.90 16.77 -14.28
CA THR A 273 7.20 17.41 -14.43
C THR A 273 8.13 17.01 -13.27
N PRO A 274 9.02 16.00 -13.47
CA PRO A 274 10.03 15.66 -12.48
C PRO A 274 11.05 16.81 -12.33
N HIS A 275 11.84 16.83 -11.25
CA HIS A 275 12.85 17.87 -10.96
C HIS A 275 12.31 19.28 -10.69
N THR A 276 11.00 19.45 -10.55
CA THR A 276 10.46 20.75 -10.14
C THR A 276 10.57 20.85 -8.61
N ALA A 277 11.49 21.66 -8.10
CA ALA A 277 11.44 22.08 -6.70
C ALA A 277 10.05 22.71 -6.44
N LEU A 278 9.49 22.43 -5.27
CA LEU A 278 8.12 22.84 -4.95
C LEU A 278 7.92 24.34 -5.21
N LEU A 279 6.82 24.60 -5.91
CA LEU A 279 6.22 25.91 -6.11
C LEU A 279 6.14 26.66 -4.79
N ARG A 280 6.64 27.90 -4.75
CA ARG A 280 6.59 28.76 -3.56
C ARG A 280 5.16 29.10 -3.12
N GLY A 281 4.14 28.74 -3.88
CA GLY A 281 2.75 29.18 -3.71
C GLY A 281 1.84 28.59 -4.76
N ILE A 282 0.55 28.47 -4.46
CA ILE A 282 -0.47 28.64 -5.49
C ILE A 282 -1.27 29.91 -5.09
N PHE A 283 -1.97 30.56 -6.03
CA PHE A 283 -3.00 31.60 -5.76
C PHE A 283 -4.41 31.21 -6.28
N VAL A 284 -5.47 31.47 -5.50
CA VAL A 284 -6.88 31.39 -5.95
C VAL A 284 -7.29 32.76 -6.47
N VAL A 285 -7.84 32.83 -7.68
CA VAL A 285 -8.40 34.07 -8.24
C VAL A 285 -9.90 33.87 -8.46
N ASP A 286 -10.72 34.73 -7.86
CA ASP A 286 -12.19 34.63 -7.90
C ASP A 286 -12.80 35.21 -9.20
N THR A 287 -11.99 35.74 -10.11
CA THR A 287 -12.44 36.41 -11.34
C THR A 287 -11.62 36.01 -12.58
N PRO A 288 -12.28 35.73 -13.73
CA PRO A 288 -11.60 35.44 -14.99
C PRO A 288 -10.74 36.61 -15.46
N ILE A 289 -9.50 36.35 -15.87
CA ILE A 289 -8.58 37.38 -16.40
C ILE A 289 -8.95 37.75 -17.86
N GLN A 290 -9.68 36.89 -18.58
CA GLN A 290 -10.20 37.16 -19.92
C GLN A 290 -11.64 36.66 -20.08
N VAL A 291 -12.43 37.36 -20.90
CA VAL A 291 -13.81 37.00 -21.24
C VAL A 291 -13.81 35.71 -22.05
N GLY A 292 -14.46 34.66 -21.52
CA GLY A 292 -14.57 33.35 -22.17
C GLY A 292 -13.50 32.33 -21.78
N VAL A 293 -12.66 32.62 -20.77
CA VAL A 293 -11.66 31.69 -20.23
C VAL A 293 -12.07 31.28 -18.82
N ASP A 294 -12.46 30.03 -18.63
CA ASP A 294 -13.10 29.61 -17.38
C ASP A 294 -12.14 29.33 -16.22
N ARG A 295 -10.84 29.02 -16.46
CA ARG A 295 -9.91 28.55 -15.39
C ARG A 295 -8.43 28.81 -15.70
N LEU A 296 -7.66 29.30 -14.71
CA LEU A 296 -6.24 29.67 -14.85
C LEU A 296 -5.41 29.16 -13.65
N VAL A 297 -4.37 28.35 -13.90
CA VAL A 297 -3.43 27.88 -12.85
C VAL A 297 -2.11 28.63 -13.00
N LEU A 298 -1.72 29.39 -11.98
CA LEU A 298 -0.47 30.15 -11.91
C LEU A 298 0.62 29.30 -11.23
N VAL A 299 1.64 28.91 -11.99
CA VAL A 299 2.80 28.15 -11.51
C VAL A 299 4.01 29.09 -11.37
N LEU A 300 4.47 29.33 -10.13
CA LEU A 300 5.64 30.16 -9.79
C LEU A 300 6.88 29.31 -9.46
N PRO A 301 7.87 29.19 -10.35
CA PRO A 301 9.05 28.36 -10.09
C PRO A 301 9.87 28.90 -8.90
N PRO A 302 10.57 28.03 -8.15
CA PRO A 302 11.47 28.45 -7.09
C PRO A 302 12.80 28.92 -7.67
N GLY A 303 12.90 30.20 -8.05
CA GLY A 303 14.18 30.85 -8.41
C GLY A 303 14.13 31.74 -9.66
N GLU A 304 15.20 32.53 -9.87
CA GLU A 304 15.41 33.31 -11.09
C GLU A 304 15.89 32.40 -12.23
N VAL A 305 15.22 32.45 -13.39
CA VAL A 305 15.64 31.74 -14.60
C VAL A 305 16.55 32.67 -15.40
N ALA A 306 17.83 32.30 -15.59
CA ALA A 306 18.75 33.06 -16.42
C ALA A 306 18.43 32.86 -17.91
N HIS A 307 18.07 33.93 -18.62
CA HIS A 307 17.92 33.91 -20.07
C HIS A 307 19.29 33.83 -20.77
N PRO A 308 19.45 33.06 -21.87
CA PRO A 308 20.72 32.90 -22.57
C PRO A 308 21.31 34.19 -23.17
N ASN A 309 20.53 35.29 -23.23
CA ASN A 309 20.94 36.56 -23.84
C ASN A 309 20.98 37.75 -22.87
N GLY A 310 21.17 37.54 -21.56
CA GLY A 310 21.71 38.53 -20.60
C GLY A 310 20.97 39.87 -20.38
N ALA A 311 19.90 40.19 -21.12
CA ALA A 311 19.30 41.53 -21.14
C ALA A 311 18.02 41.66 -20.28
N LEU A 312 17.54 40.58 -19.67
CA LEU A 312 16.38 40.59 -18.79
C LEU A 312 16.71 39.82 -17.51
N SER A 313 17.40 40.47 -16.59
CA SER A 313 17.43 40.06 -15.17
C SER A 313 16.26 40.78 -14.50
N GLY A 314 15.14 40.09 -14.46
CA GLY A 314 13.87 40.56 -13.93
C GLY A 314 12.94 39.37 -13.78
N SER A 315 12.34 39.25 -12.61
CA SER A 315 11.58 38.11 -12.09
C SER A 315 10.44 37.62 -13.01
N TRP A 316 9.93 36.42 -12.67
CA TRP A 316 8.67 35.76 -13.03
C TRP A 316 8.52 35.17 -14.45
N ALA A 317 8.99 33.92 -14.61
CA ALA A 317 8.36 33.00 -15.58
C ALA A 317 7.08 32.44 -14.95
N VAL A 318 5.93 33.06 -15.26
CA VAL A 318 4.62 32.53 -14.89
C VAL A 318 4.25 31.45 -15.90
N HIS A 319 4.22 30.18 -15.48
CA HIS A 319 3.66 29.11 -16.31
C HIS A 319 2.15 29.05 -16.10
N VAL A 320 1.39 29.27 -17.18
CA VAL A 320 -0.06 29.15 -17.19
C VAL A 320 -0.42 27.77 -17.71
N LEU A 321 -0.91 26.89 -16.84
CA LEU A 321 -1.47 25.59 -17.25
C LEU A 321 -2.98 25.72 -17.37
N GLN A 322 -3.49 25.42 -18.55
CA GLN A 322 -4.91 25.39 -18.87
C GLN A 322 -5.47 24.01 -18.56
N MET A 323 -6.40 23.92 -17.62
CA MET A 323 -7.08 22.67 -17.27
C MET A 323 -8.58 22.77 -17.59
N ASP A 324 -9.10 21.73 -18.25
CA ASP A 324 -10.51 21.57 -18.63
C ASP A 324 -11.36 21.13 -17.42
N SER A 325 -12.61 21.59 -17.39
CA SER A 325 -13.73 21.16 -16.55
C SER A 325 -13.90 19.64 -16.35
N THR A 326 -13.37 18.80 -17.24
CA THR A 326 -13.48 17.33 -17.16
C THR A 326 -12.55 16.68 -16.13
N MET A 327 -11.54 17.38 -15.60
CA MET A 327 -10.53 16.75 -14.74
C MET A 327 -10.98 16.54 -13.27
N GLY A 328 -12.18 16.99 -12.86
CA GLY A 328 -12.81 16.59 -11.59
C GLY A 328 -12.09 17.03 -10.29
N VAL A 329 -11.12 17.94 -10.36
CA VAL A 329 -10.23 18.24 -9.22
C VAL A 329 -10.79 19.28 -8.24
N CYS A 330 -11.78 20.11 -8.62
CA CYS A 330 -12.39 21.14 -7.74
C CYS A 330 -13.85 21.46 -8.14
N ALA A 331 -14.67 21.92 -7.18
CA ALA A 331 -16.04 22.36 -7.44
C ALA A 331 -16.11 23.58 -8.39
N SER A 332 -17.32 23.88 -8.91
CA SER A 332 -17.52 25.06 -9.76
C SER A 332 -17.18 26.36 -9.01
N GLY A 333 -16.32 27.20 -9.58
CA GLY A 333 -15.88 28.46 -8.96
C GLY A 333 -14.79 28.33 -7.87
N THR A 334 -14.13 27.18 -7.73
CA THR A 334 -13.00 26.99 -6.79
C THR A 334 -11.78 26.39 -7.49
N PHE A 335 -10.59 26.72 -6.97
CA PHE A 335 -9.29 26.31 -7.51
C PHE A 335 -8.37 25.82 -6.38
N LEU A 336 -7.53 24.81 -6.65
CA LEU A 336 -6.64 24.16 -5.67
C LEU A 336 -5.24 24.81 -5.60
N VAL A 337 -4.87 25.09 -4.36
CA VAL A 337 -4.11 26.21 -3.82
C VAL A 337 -2.81 26.04 -2.98
N GLN A 338 -1.81 25.20 -3.29
CA GLN A 338 -0.69 24.82 -2.40
C GLN A 338 0.51 25.80 -2.26
N TYR A 339 0.63 26.47 -1.11
CA TYR A 339 1.79 27.28 -0.72
C TYR A 339 2.67 26.57 0.34
N THR A 340 3.99 26.60 0.16
CA THR A 340 4.97 26.22 1.19
C THR A 340 6.10 27.26 1.25
N ARG A 341 6.45 27.66 2.47
CA ARG A 341 7.33 28.79 2.79
C ARG A 341 8.80 28.49 2.47
#